data_AF-A0A2M9IXD7-F1
#
_entry.id   AF-A0A2M9IXD7-F1
#
_cell.length_a   1.000
_cell.length_b   1.000
_cell.length_c   1.000
_cell.angle_alpha   90.00
_cell.angle_beta   90.00
_cell.angle_gamma   90.00
#
_symmetry.space_group_name_H-M   'P 1'
#
loop_
_entity.id
_entity.type
_entity.pdbx_description
1 polymer ?
#
loop_
_entity_poly.entity_id
_entity_poly.type
_entity_poly.pdbx_seq_one_letter_code
_entity_poly.pdbx_strand_id
1 'polypeptide(L)'
;MALVLAVSAATLLGRSWAACDVGVNNAANSFFLVWLFIPGAWTVLLLLWAAAGTLLGDRRRPLLHALALAVTLLGVVWCAISIFWEGSAAPSCPGGVPPWWPSFLPAPGF
;
A
#
# COMPACT_ATOMS: atom_id res chain seq x y z
N MET A 1 10.25 -8.44 -4.99
CA MET A 1 8.79 -8.21 -4.97
C MET A 1 8.35 -7.33 -3.81
N ALA A 2 8.73 -7.60 -2.55
CA ALA A 2 8.35 -6.76 -1.40
C ALA A 2 8.70 -5.27 -1.55
N LEU A 3 9.93 -4.94 -2.00
CA LEU A 3 10.34 -3.55 -2.22
C LEU A 3 9.51 -2.87 -3.33
N VAL A 4 9.23 -3.60 -4.43
CA VAL A 4 8.40 -3.10 -5.53
C VAL A 4 7.00 -2.76 -5.04
N LEU A 5 6.40 -3.63 -4.21
CA LEU A 5 5.10 -3.38 -3.59
C LEU A 5 5.13 -2.12 -2.70
N ALA A 6 6.13 -2.00 -1.83
CA ALA A 6 6.29 -0.83 -0.96
C ALA A 6 6.45 0.48 -1.76
N VAL A 7 7.29 0.47 -2.80
CA VAL A 7 7.49 1.63 -3.69
C VAL A 7 6.22 1.94 -4.49
N SER A 8 5.50 0.93 -4.97
CA SER A 8 4.23 1.12 -5.69
C SER A 8 3.13 1.72 -4.81
N ALA A 9 3.05 1.29 -3.54
CA ALA A 9 2.13 1.86 -2.56
C ALA A 9 2.52 3.31 -2.23
N ALA A 10 3.81 3.58 -2.03
CA ALA A 10 4.31 4.93 -1.77
C ALA A 10 4.07 5.89 -2.94
N THR A 11 4.27 5.43 -4.17
CA THR A 11 4.00 6.23 -5.38
C THR A 11 2.51 6.48 -5.57
N LEU A 12 1.66 5.49 -5.27
CA LEU A 12 0.21 5.68 -5.29
C LEU A 12 -0.25 6.72 -4.27
N LEU A 13 0.22 6.61 -3.02
CA LEU A 13 -0.06 7.57 -1.95
C LEU A 13 0.48 8.96 -2.27
N GLY A 14 1.73 9.08 -2.73
CA GLY A 14 2.31 10.37 -3.09
C GLY A 14 1.53 11.06 -4.22
N ARG A 15 1.10 10.30 -5.23
CA ARG A 15 0.28 10.85 -6.32
C ARG A 15 -1.13 11.20 -5.89
N SER A 16 -1.75 10.44 -4.98
CA SER A 16 -3.09 10.75 -4.48
C SER A 16 -3.05 11.98 -3.57
N TRP A 17 -2.08 12.06 -2.67
CA TRP A 17 -1.91 13.21 -1.80
C TRP A 17 -1.63 14.49 -2.57
N ALA A 18 -0.79 14.44 -3.61
CA ALA A 18 -0.54 15.61 -4.45
C ALA A 18 -1.78 16.05 -5.24
N ALA A 19 -2.64 15.12 -5.66
CA ALA A 19 -3.87 15.44 -6.37
C ALA A 19 -4.98 15.97 -5.44
N CYS A 20 -5.02 15.47 -4.21
CA CYS A 20 -6.01 15.84 -3.21
C CYS A 20 -5.56 16.94 -2.24
N ASP A 21 -4.35 17.49 -2.42
CA ASP A 21 -3.76 18.51 -1.55
C ASP A 21 -3.75 18.09 -0.06
N VAL A 22 -3.28 16.86 0.17
CA VAL A 22 -3.24 16.21 1.49
C VAL A 22 -1.87 16.41 2.14
N GLY A 23 -1.87 16.58 3.47
CA GLY A 23 -0.67 16.70 4.28
C GLY A 23 -0.18 18.15 4.43
N VAL A 24 1.09 18.30 4.84
CA VAL A 24 1.66 19.62 5.15
C VAL A 24 2.23 20.30 3.91
N ASN A 25 3.03 19.58 3.14
CA ASN A 25 3.58 19.99 1.85
C ASN A 25 4.28 18.80 1.17
N ASN A 26 4.62 18.95 -0.11
CA ASN A 26 5.28 17.90 -0.90
C ASN A 26 6.62 17.43 -0.33
N ALA A 27 7.40 18.30 0.32
CA ALA A 27 8.70 17.94 0.89
C ALA A 27 8.52 17.04 2.13
N ALA A 28 7.63 17.43 3.04
CA ALA A 28 7.30 16.65 4.24
C ALA A 28 6.69 15.28 3.88
N ASN A 29 5.76 15.27 2.92
CA ASN A 29 5.12 14.05 2.43
C ASN A 29 6.15 13.10 1.79
N SER A 30 7.04 13.64 0.94
CA SER A 30 8.11 12.84 0.31
C SER A 30 9.09 12.29 1.34
N PHE A 31 9.45 13.08 2.35
CA PHE A 31 10.31 12.64 3.44
C PHE A 31 9.69 11.46 4.19
N PHE A 32 8.42 11.57 4.58
CA PHE A 32 7.68 10.47 5.23
C PHE A 32 7.64 9.22 4.35
N LEU A 33 7.27 9.37 3.07
CA LEU A 33 7.15 8.23 2.16
C LEU A 33 8.47 7.49 1.97
N VAL A 34 9.57 8.23 1.77
CA VAL A 34 10.89 7.66 1.47
C VAL A 34 11.56 7.08 2.72
N TRP A 35 11.52 7.80 3.84
CA TRP A 35 12.32 7.44 5.02
C TRP A 35 11.57 6.62 6.05
N LEU A 36 10.23 6.70 6.09
CA LEU A 36 9.43 5.96 7.07
C LEU A 36 8.59 4.88 6.39
N PHE A 37 7.74 5.27 5.43
CA PHE A 37 6.77 4.36 4.83
C PHE A 37 7.43 3.23 4.03
N ILE A 38 8.33 3.54 3.09
CA ILE A 38 8.98 2.50 2.26
C ILE A 38 9.77 1.51 3.12
N PRO A 39 10.67 1.92 4.04
CA PRO A 39 11.40 0.98 4.88
C PRO A 39 10.48 0.18 5.80
N GLY A 40 9.47 0.81 6.40
CA GLY A 40 8.51 0.15 7.28
C GLY A 40 7.68 -0.91 6.55
N ALA A 41 7.03 -0.52 5.44
CA ALA A 41 6.23 -1.42 4.62
C ALA A 41 7.07 -2.56 4.04
N TRP A 42 8.27 -2.26 3.55
CA TRP A 42 9.19 -3.28 3.04
C TRP A 42 9.56 -4.30 4.12
N THR A 43 9.87 -3.85 5.33
CA THR A 43 10.20 -4.72 6.45
C THR A 43 9.04 -5.64 6.80
N VAL A 44 7.81 -5.10 6.92
CA VAL A 44 6.61 -5.90 7.20
C VAL A 44 6.37 -6.95 6.11
N LEU A 45 6.47 -6.56 4.84
CA LEU A 45 6.28 -7.48 3.70
C LEU A 45 7.36 -8.57 3.66
N LEU A 46 8.61 -8.25 4.02
CA LEU A 46 9.67 -9.25 4.13
C LEU A 46 9.42 -10.24 5.26
N LEU A 47 8.96 -9.76 6.43
CA LEU A 47 8.64 -10.62 7.57
C LEU A 47 7.49 -11.58 7.23
N LEU A 48 6.46 -11.10 6.55
CA LEU A 48 5.35 -11.94 6.09
C LEU A 48 5.80 -12.99 5.08
N TRP A 49 6.68 -12.60 4.16
CA TRP A 49 7.25 -13.53 3.20
C TRP A 49 8.08 -14.62 3.88
N ALA A 50 8.94 -14.24 4.84
CA ALA A 50 9.73 -15.18 5.62
C ALA A 50 8.84 -16.12 6.44
N ALA A 51 7.82 -15.58 7.12
CA ALA A 51 6.85 -16.35 7.89
C ALA A 51 6.06 -17.34 7.01
N ALA A 52 5.67 -16.93 5.80
CA ALA A 52 5.03 -17.85 4.86
C ALA A 52 5.97 -18.99 4.45
N GLY A 53 7.26 -18.69 4.22
CA GLY A 53 8.26 -19.71 3.89
C GLY A 53 8.51 -20.73 5.00
N THR A 54 8.40 -20.32 6.27
CA THR A 54 8.59 -21.21 7.43
C THR A 54 7.33 -21.99 7.79
N LEU A 55 6.16 -21.36 7.76
CA LEU A 55 4.88 -21.94 8.18
C LEU A 55 4.24 -22.82 7.11
N LEU A 56 4.44 -22.48 5.84
CA LEU A 56 3.88 -23.19 4.69
C LEU A 56 4.97 -23.98 3.97
N GLY A 57 5.97 -24.52 4.68
CA GLY A 57 7.08 -25.27 4.09
C GLY A 57 6.71 -26.64 3.49
N ASP A 58 5.43 -26.86 3.15
CA ASP A 58 4.92 -28.16 2.75
C ASP A 58 5.03 -28.33 1.22
N ARG A 59 6.03 -29.10 0.79
CA ARG A 59 6.47 -29.18 -0.62
C ARG A 59 5.43 -29.74 -1.60
N ARG A 60 4.29 -30.21 -1.09
CA ARG A 60 3.23 -30.91 -1.85
C ARG A 60 2.28 -29.97 -2.60
N ARG A 61 2.16 -28.69 -2.23
CA ARG A 61 1.20 -27.75 -2.87
C ARG A 61 1.78 -26.34 -3.10
N PRO A 62 2.85 -26.19 -3.90
CA PRO A 62 3.53 -24.90 -4.09
C PRO A 62 2.63 -23.81 -4.68
N LEU A 63 1.66 -24.18 -5.53
CA LEU A 63 0.74 -23.22 -6.14
C LEU A 63 -0.22 -22.58 -5.12
N LEU A 64 -0.77 -23.38 -4.19
CA LEU A 64 -1.64 -22.84 -3.14
C LEU A 64 -0.86 -21.91 -2.20
N HIS A 65 0.41 -22.22 -1.94
CA HIS A 65 1.26 -21.39 -1.10
C HIS A 65 1.59 -20.06 -1.77
N ALA A 66 1.95 -20.09 -3.06
CA ALA A 66 2.19 -18.89 -3.84
C ALA A 66 0.92 -18.01 -3.89
N LEU A 67 -0.26 -18.61 -4.07
CA LEU A 67 -1.53 -17.90 -4.06
C LEU A 67 -1.83 -17.27 -2.70
N ALA A 68 -1.70 -18.04 -1.61
CA ALA A 68 -1.95 -17.55 -0.25
C ALA A 68 -1.02 -16.40 0.12
N LEU A 69 0.26 -16.51 -0.24
CA LEU A 69 1.25 -15.46 -0.06
C LEU A 69 0.90 -14.21 -0.87
N ALA A 70 0.53 -14.37 -2.15
CA ALA A 70 0.16 -13.24 -3.00
C ALA A 70 -1.06 -12.49 -2.44
N VAL A 71 -2.11 -13.21 -2.05
CA VAL A 71 -3.31 -12.61 -1.43
C VAL A 71 -2.97 -11.89 -0.13
N THR A 72 -2.14 -12.50 0.73
CA THR A 72 -1.72 -11.89 1.99
C THR A 72 -0.93 -10.60 1.76
N LEU A 73 0.04 -10.61 0.84
CA LEU A 73 0.84 -9.43 0.53
C LEU A 73 -0.02 -8.31 -0.08
N LEU A 74 -0.92 -8.64 -1.00
CA LEU A 74 -1.86 -7.67 -1.59
C LEU A 74 -2.79 -7.06 -0.53
N GLY A 75 -3.34 -7.89 0.37
CA GLY A 75 -4.18 -7.44 1.47
C GLY A 75 -3.43 -6.49 2.41
N VAL A 76 -2.19 -6.81 2.76
CA VAL A 76 -1.37 -5.95 3.63
C VAL A 76 -1.01 -4.63 2.96
N VAL A 77 -0.68 -4.65 1.66
CA VAL A 77 -0.46 -3.42 0.88
C VAL A 77 -1.72 -2.57 0.83
N TRP A 78 -2.89 -3.19 0.61
CA TRP A 78 -4.18 -2.49 0.63
C TRP A 78 -4.46 -1.86 1.99
N CYS A 79 -4.27 -2.62 3.08
CA CYS A 79 -4.42 -2.08 4.44
C CYS A 79 -3.48 -0.90 4.69
N ALA A 80 -2.21 -1.00 4.28
CA ALA A 80 -1.28 0.12 4.41
C ALA A 80 -1.75 1.34 3.63
N ILE A 81 -2.19 1.18 2.38
CA ILE A 81 -2.76 2.27 1.59
C ILE A 81 -3.97 2.86 2.31
N SER A 82 -4.93 2.06 2.76
CA SER A 82 -6.14 2.53 3.47
C SER A 82 -5.84 3.24 4.78
N ILE A 83 -4.84 2.80 5.56
CA ILE A 83 -4.44 3.48 6.81
C ILE A 83 -3.95 4.90 6.53
N PHE A 84 -3.14 5.05 5.48
CA PHE A 84 -2.53 6.33 5.11
C PHE A 84 -3.33 7.08 4.03
N TRP A 85 -4.54 6.61 3.73
CA TRP A 85 -5.44 7.27 2.81
C TRP A 85 -6.23 8.34 3.56
N GLU A 86 -5.75 9.58 3.52
CA GLU A 86 -6.51 10.71 4.02
C GLU A 86 -7.49 11.17 2.93
N GLY A 87 -8.65 10.51 2.87
CA GLY A 87 -9.71 10.75 1.90
C GLY A 87 -10.88 11.59 2.44
N SER A 88 -10.64 12.48 3.41
CA SER A 88 -11.69 13.43 3.79
C SER A 88 -12.03 14.31 2.58
N ALA A 89 -13.31 14.59 2.38
CA ALA A 89 -13.78 15.35 1.22
C ALA A 89 -13.17 16.76 1.23
N ALA A 90 -12.05 16.91 0.51
CA ALA A 90 -11.41 18.18 0.24
C ALA A 90 -11.99 18.75 -1.07
N PRO A 91 -11.96 20.08 -1.29
CA PRO A 91 -12.43 20.68 -2.54
C PRO A 91 -11.77 20.08 -3.79
N SER A 92 -10.51 19.66 -3.66
CA SER A 92 -9.70 18.96 -4.66
C SER A 92 -10.14 17.51 -4.93
N CYS A 93 -10.71 16.82 -3.93
CA CYS A 93 -11.14 15.43 -4.01
C CYS A 93 -12.51 15.23 -3.30
N PRO A 94 -13.62 15.66 -3.92
CA PRO A 94 -14.94 15.64 -3.30
C PRO A 94 -15.47 14.23 -3.02
N GLY A 95 -14.98 13.22 -3.73
CA GLY A 95 -15.29 11.80 -3.49
C GLY A 95 -14.26 11.06 -2.63
N GLY A 96 -13.33 11.77 -1.98
CA GLY A 96 -12.25 11.15 -1.19
C GLY A 96 -11.19 10.42 -2.03
N VAL A 97 -11.24 10.58 -3.35
CA VAL A 97 -10.29 9.99 -4.30
C VAL A 97 -9.94 10.98 -5.42
N PRO A 98 -8.75 10.87 -6.03
CA PRO A 98 -8.37 11.68 -7.18
C PRO A 98 -9.24 11.42 -8.43
N PRO A 99 -9.33 12.37 -9.38
CA PRO A 99 -10.09 12.20 -10.63
C PRO A 99 -9.61 11.05 -11.53
N TRP A 100 -8.33 10.67 -11.39
CA TRP A 100 -7.75 9.54 -12.12
C TRP A 100 -8.01 8.19 -11.44
N TRP A 101 -8.61 8.18 -10.25
CA TRP A 101 -8.90 6.94 -9.54
C TRP A 101 -9.93 6.10 -10.32
N PRO A 102 -9.66 4.80 -10.55
CA PRO A 102 -10.58 3.95 -11.29
C PRO A 102 -11.90 3.74 -10.54
N SER A 103 -13.02 3.97 -11.23
CA SER A 103 -14.37 3.90 -10.64
C SER A 103 -14.81 2.50 -10.18
N PHE A 104 -14.13 1.44 -10.65
CA PHE A 104 -14.43 0.07 -10.25
C PHE A 104 -13.69 -0.37 -8.98
N LEU A 105 -12.72 0.42 -8.48
CA LEU A 105 -12.07 0.16 -7.20
C LEU A 105 -12.75 0.98 -6.11
N PRO A 106 -12.97 0.39 -4.92
CA PRO A 106 -13.46 1.16 -3.78
C PRO A 106 -12.46 2.26 -3.39
N ALA A 107 -12.97 3.36 -2.85
CA ALA A 107 -12.13 4.35 -2.21
C ALA A 107 -11.37 3.68 -1.05
N PRO A 108 -10.04 3.81 -0.96
CA PRO A 108 -9.29 3.29 0.18
C PRO A 108 -9.68 4.02 1.47
N GLY A 109 -9.66 3.31 2.58
CA GLY A 109 -10.13 3.77 3.89
C GLY A 109 -10.74 2.65 4.71
N PHE A 110 -11.11 2.95 5.96
CA PHE A 110 -11.85 2.08 6.88
C PHE A 110 -13.14 2.76 7.33
#